data_AF-A0A2D4IZA9-F1
#
_entry.id   AF-A0A2D4IZA9-F1
#
_cell.length_a   1.000
_cell.length_b   1.000
_cell.length_c   1.000
_cell.angle_alpha   90.00
_cell.angle_beta   90.00
_cell.angle_gamma   90.00
#
_symmetry.space_group_name_H-M   'P 1'
#
loop_
_entity.id
_entity.type
_entity.pdbx_description
1 polymer ?
#
loop_
_entity_poly.entity_id
_entity_poly.type
_entity_poly.pdbx_seq_one_letter_code
_entity_poly.pdbx_strand_id
1 'polypeptide(L)'
;VTHAFVTSRLDHCNALYMGLPLKCTRRLQLAQSAAARVVVGAPWRARVTPILRELHWLPVVFRVRFKVLVTTFKALHGSGPSYLQDRLLPGNTSHRPVRS
;
A
#
# COMPACT_ATOMS: atom_id res chain seq x y z
N VAL A 1 3.59 -5.64 -18.99
CA VAL A 1 2.20 -5.90 -18.53
C VAL A 1 2.14 -6.74 -17.25
N THR A 2 2.96 -7.80 -17.14
CA THR A 2 3.04 -8.67 -15.95
C THR A 2 3.33 -7.93 -14.64
N HIS A 3 4.28 -6.98 -14.64
CA HIS A 3 4.62 -6.18 -13.47
C HIS A 3 3.42 -5.39 -12.93
N ALA A 4 2.71 -4.66 -13.80
CA ALA A 4 1.57 -3.82 -13.40
C ALA A 4 0.41 -4.64 -12.81
N PHE A 5 0.19 -5.84 -13.32
CA PHE A 5 -0.84 -6.75 -12.80
C PHE A 5 -0.50 -7.27 -11.40
N VAL A 6 0.74 -7.73 -11.19
CA VAL A 6 1.22 -8.20 -9.88
C VAL A 6 1.17 -7.08 -8.85
N THR A 7 1.64 -5.88 -9.21
CA THR A 7 1.63 -4.74 -8.28
C THR A 7 0.22 -4.29 -7.95
N SER A 8 -0.69 -4.23 -8.94
CA SER A 8 -2.10 -3.87 -8.70
C SER A 8 -2.79 -4.79 -7.70
N ARG A 9 -2.55 -6.11 -7.79
CA ARG A 9 -3.09 -7.09 -6.83
C ARG A 9 -2.47 -6.97 -5.44
N LEU A 10 -1.16 -6.74 -5.35
CA LEU A 10 -0.47 -6.50 -4.08
C LEU A 10 -0.89 -5.17 -3.43
N ASP A 11 -1.26 -4.18 -4.24
CA ASP A 11 -1.62 -2.85 -3.77
C ASP A 11 -3.12 -2.70 -3.50
N HIS A 12 -3.93 -3.71 -3.83
CA HIS A 12 -5.36 -3.73 -3.51
C HIS A 12 -5.58 -3.92 -2.01
N CYS A 13 -6.33 -3.02 -1.37
CA CYS A 13 -6.65 -3.03 0.07
C CYS A 13 -5.45 -3.11 1.03
N ASN A 14 -4.21 -2.93 0.53
CA ASN A 14 -3.01 -3.06 1.32
C ASN A 14 -2.93 -2.03 2.48
N ALA A 15 -3.59 -0.88 2.34
CA ALA A 15 -3.70 0.15 3.38
C ALA A 15 -4.33 -0.38 4.69
N LEU A 16 -5.21 -1.39 4.62
CA LEU A 16 -5.82 -2.02 5.80
C LEU A 16 -4.79 -2.76 6.67
N TYR A 17 -3.62 -3.09 6.11
CA TYR A 17 -2.56 -3.74 6.87
C TYR A 17 -1.70 -2.76 7.67
N MET A 18 -1.99 -1.46 7.62
CA MET A 18 -1.30 -0.47 8.43
C MET A 18 -1.62 -0.70 9.92
N GLY A 19 -0.58 -0.91 10.74
CA GLY A 19 -0.74 -1.19 12.17
C GLY A 19 -1.04 -2.66 12.53
N LEU A 20 -1.23 -3.54 11.54
CA LEU A 20 -1.47 -4.97 11.80
C LEU A 20 -0.16 -5.72 12.16
N PRO A 21 -0.26 -6.85 12.89
CA PRO A 21 0.89 -7.69 13.19
C PRO A 21 1.63 -8.15 11.92
N LEU A 22 2.96 -8.26 12.01
CA LEU A 22 3.83 -8.68 10.91
C LEU A 22 3.46 -10.05 10.31
N LYS A 23 2.70 -10.88 11.04
CA LYS A 23 2.18 -12.16 10.54
C LYS A 23 1.27 -11.97 9.32
N CYS A 24 0.44 -10.93 9.31
CA CYS A 24 -0.48 -10.61 8.23
C CYS A 24 0.28 -10.14 6.98
N THR A 25 1.32 -9.32 7.16
CA THR A 25 2.14 -8.79 6.07
C THR A 25 3.14 -9.81 5.53
N ARG A 26 3.57 -10.80 6.33
CA ARG A 26 4.49 -11.86 5.91
C ARG A 26 3.96 -12.67 4.73
N ARG A 27 2.66 -13.01 4.71
CA ARG A 27 2.05 -13.75 3.59
C ARG A 27 2.13 -12.96 2.28
N LEU A 28 1.86 -11.66 2.33
CA LEU A 28 1.98 -10.76 1.18
C LEU A 28 3.45 -10.60 0.74
N GLN A 29 4.38 -10.51 1.69
CA GLN A 29 5.81 -10.44 1.37
C GLN A 29 6.29 -11.72 0.67
N LEU A 30 5.81 -12.89 1.07
CA LEU A 30 6.11 -14.15 0.40
C LEU A 30 5.54 -14.18 -1.03
N ALA A 31 4.30 -13.73 -1.23
CA ALA A 31 3.70 -13.62 -2.56
C ALA A 31 4.49 -12.65 -3.46
N GLN A 32 4.87 -11.48 -2.95
CA GLN A 32 5.72 -10.52 -3.66
C GLN A 32 7.07 -11.14 -4.02
N SER A 33 7.68 -11.88 -3.07
CA SER A 33 8.98 -12.52 -3.28
C SER A 33 8.92 -13.61 -4.35
N ALA A 34 7.85 -14.42 -4.35
CA ALA A 34 7.62 -15.41 -5.38
C ALA A 34 7.41 -14.77 -6.75
N ALA A 35 6.57 -13.74 -6.83
CA ALA A 35 6.32 -13.03 -8.08
C ALA A 35 7.60 -12.35 -8.62
N ALA A 36 8.40 -11.72 -7.75
CA ALA A 36 9.68 -11.12 -8.14
C ALA A 36 10.64 -12.16 -8.74
N ARG A 37 10.72 -13.36 -8.15
CA ARG A 37 11.54 -14.45 -8.70
C ARG A 37 11.02 -14.95 -10.04
N VAL A 38 9.71 -15.13 -10.19
CA VAL A 38 9.09 -15.56 -11.45
C VAL A 38 9.36 -14.55 -12.57
N VAL A 39 9.28 -13.26 -12.25
CA VAL A 39 9.52 -12.17 -13.20
C VAL A 39 10.97 -12.09 -13.66
N VAL A 40 11.93 -12.31 -12.76
CA VAL A 40 13.38 -12.27 -13.07
C VAL A 40 13.92 -13.63 -13.53
N GLY A 41 13.17 -14.72 -13.39
CA GLY A 41 13.64 -16.08 -13.66
C GLY A 41 14.67 -16.58 -12.64
N ALA A 42 14.64 -16.05 -11.42
CA ALA A 42 15.62 -16.39 -10.39
C ALA A 42 15.32 -17.73 -9.70
N PRO A 43 16.35 -18.49 -9.25
CA PRO A 43 16.14 -19.74 -8.55
C PRO A 43 15.41 -19.53 -7.22
N TRP A 44 14.70 -20.55 -6.74
CA TRP A 44 13.84 -20.42 -5.54
C TRP A 44 14.59 -20.04 -4.26
N ARG A 45 15.88 -20.41 -4.15
CA ARG A 45 16.77 -20.05 -3.03
C ARG A 45 17.43 -18.67 -3.18
N ALA A 46 17.21 -17.97 -4.29
CA ALA A 46 17.80 -16.66 -4.50
C ALA A 46 17.36 -15.67 -3.41
N ARG A 47 18.31 -14.83 -2.97
CA ARG A 47 18.02 -13.74 -2.04
C ARG A 47 17.06 -12.77 -2.73
N VAL A 48 15.94 -12.46 -2.08
CA VAL A 48 14.91 -11.60 -2.69
C VAL A 48 15.27 -10.12 -2.65
N THR A 49 16.06 -9.68 -1.67
CA THR A 49 16.45 -8.27 -1.49
C THR A 49 17.11 -7.65 -2.73
N PRO A 50 18.13 -8.26 -3.37
CA PRO A 50 18.71 -7.72 -4.60
C PRO A 50 17.70 -7.70 -5.76
N ILE A 51 16.90 -8.76 -5.89
CA ILE A 51 15.86 -8.88 -6.94
C ILE A 51 14.83 -7.75 -6.82
N LEU A 52 14.36 -7.47 -5.60
CA LEU A 52 13.43 -6.36 -5.36
C LEU A 52 14.07 -5.01 -5.69
N ARG A 53 15.37 -4.83 -5.43
CA ARG A 53 16.09 -3.60 -5.77
C ARG A 53 16.22 -3.41 -7.28
N GLU A 54 16.58 -4.46 -8.01
CA GLU A 54 16.68 -4.45 -9.48
C GLU A 54 15.31 -4.17 -10.14
N LEU A 55 14.23 -4.72 -9.57
CA LEU A 55 12.86 -4.47 -10.01
C LEU A 55 12.31 -3.10 -9.58
N HIS A 56 13.05 -2.35 -8.75
CA HIS A 56 12.56 -1.14 -8.05
C HIS A 56 11.28 -1.39 -7.23
N TRP A 57 11.11 -2.59 -6.68
CA TRP A 57 9.96 -2.97 -5.87
C TRP A 57 10.23 -2.75 -4.38
N LEU A 58 9.45 -1.87 -3.74
CA LEU A 58 9.47 -1.74 -2.28
C LEU A 58 8.90 -3.01 -1.62
N PRO A 59 9.49 -3.48 -0.50
CA PRO A 59 8.86 -4.48 0.36
C PRO A 59 7.44 -4.06 0.77
N VAL A 60 6.55 -5.03 0.96
CA VAL A 60 5.11 -4.80 1.20
C VAL A 60 4.86 -3.85 2.36
N VAL A 61 5.60 -3.99 3.46
CA VAL A 61 5.45 -3.11 4.64
C VAL A 61 5.68 -1.64 4.30
N PHE A 62 6.70 -1.35 3.50
CA PHE A 62 6.99 0.03 3.09
C PHE A 62 5.97 0.54 2.08
N ARG A 63 5.46 -0.31 1.19
CA ARG A 63 4.37 0.06 0.26
C ARG A 63 3.10 0.48 1.01
N VAL A 64 2.71 -0.29 2.02
CA VAL A 64 1.54 0.02 2.87
C VAL A 64 1.73 1.38 3.54
N ARG A 65 2.88 1.60 4.19
CA ARG A 65 3.21 2.87 4.85
C ARG A 65 3.20 4.04 3.88
N PHE A 66 3.89 3.90 2.75
CA PHE A 66 3.97 4.94 1.72
C PHE A 66 2.58 5.32 1.20
N LYS A 67 1.72 4.34 0.90
CA LYS A 67 0.36 4.60 0.40
C LYS A 67 -0.48 5.37 1.42
N VAL A 68 -0.41 5.00 2.69
CA VAL A 68 -1.12 5.73 3.75
C VAL A 68 -0.60 7.16 3.86
N LEU A 69 0.73 7.34 3.95
CA LEU A 69 1.35 8.67 4.05
C LEU A 69 0.99 9.57 2.87
N VAL A 70 1.07 9.06 1.64
CA VAL A 70 0.69 9.84 0.44
C VAL A 70 -0.80 10.14 0.43
N THR A 71 -1.66 9.22 0.87
CA THR A 71 -3.11 9.47 0.95
C THR A 71 -3.44 10.56 1.96
N THR A 72 -2.82 10.51 3.14
CA THR A 72 -2.96 11.53 4.19
C THR A 72 -2.43 12.88 3.72
N PHE A 73 -1.25 12.90 3.10
CA PHE A 73 -0.67 14.13 2.54
C PHE A 73 -1.60 14.76 1.51
N LYS A 74 -2.13 13.97 0.56
CA LYS A 74 -3.08 14.46 -0.45
C LYS A 74 -4.36 15.01 0.19
N ALA A 75 -4.88 14.32 1.20
CA ALA A 75 -6.07 14.77 1.92
C ALA A 75 -5.84 16.12 2.63
N LEU A 76 -4.66 16.31 3.23
CA LEU A 76 -4.30 17.59 3.85
C LEU A 76 -4.13 18.75 2.84
N HIS A 77 -3.78 18.43 1.58
CA HIS A 77 -3.55 19.43 0.51
C HIS A 77 -4.72 19.53 -0.48
N GLY A 78 -5.93 19.11 -0.11
CA GLY A 78 -7.12 19.27 -0.95
C GLY A 78 -7.22 18.36 -2.18
N SER A 79 -6.22 17.50 -2.43
CA SER A 79 -6.16 16.58 -3.58
C SER A 79 -6.54 15.14 -3.24
N GLY A 80 -6.90 14.89 -1.98
CA GLY A 80 -7.35 13.58 -1.49
C GLY A 80 -8.87 13.41 -1.54
N PRO A 81 -9.39 12.25 -1.11
CA PRO A 81 -10.84 12.02 -1.01
C PRO A 81 -11.49 12.97 -0.01
N SER A 82 -12.63 13.59 -0.38
CA SER A 82 -13.34 14.58 0.46
C SER A 82 -13.62 14.07 1.87
N TYR A 83 -14.06 12.81 2.01
CA TYR A 83 -14.34 12.19 3.31
C TYR A 83 -13.12 12.13 4.25
N LEU A 84 -11.88 12.06 3.71
CA LEU A 84 -10.67 12.14 4.52
C LEU A 84 -10.31 13.58 4.86
N GLN A 85 -10.52 14.51 3.92
CA GLN A 85 -10.28 15.94 4.16
C GLN A 85 -11.16 16.43 5.32
N ASP A 86 -12.47 16.12 5.27
CA ASP A 86 -13.44 16.51 6.30
C ASP A 86 -13.15 15.89 7.67
N ARG A 87 -12.45 14.75 7.72
CA ARG A 87 -12.09 14.05 8.96
C ARG A 87 -10.73 14.49 9.52
N LEU A 88 -9.81 14.92 8.67
CA LEU A 88 -8.45 15.29 9.05
C LEU A 88 -8.28 16.80 9.27
N LEU A 89 -9.08 17.63 8.61
CA LEU A 89 -9.05 19.09 8.74
C LEU A 89 -10.17 19.53 9.71
N PRO A 90 -9.88 20.31 10.76
CA PRO A 90 -10.88 20.79 11.74
C PRO A 90 -11.97 21.75 11.20
N GLY A 91 -12.14 21.89 9.87
CA GLY A 91 -12.79 23.05 9.26
C GLY A 91 -14.17 22.86 8.63
N ASN A 92 -14.75 21.65 8.56
CA ASN A 92 -16.01 21.41 7.82
C ASN A 92 -17.13 20.75 8.64
N THR A 93 -17.09 20.78 9.97
CA THR A 93 -18.27 20.47 10.78
C THR A 93 -19.24 21.67 10.78
N SER A 94 -19.73 22.07 9.61
CA SER A 94 -21.05 22.68 9.55
C SER A 94 -22.05 21.57 9.82
N HIS A 95 -22.74 21.69 10.96
CA HIS A 95 -23.80 20.82 11.43
C HIS A 95 -24.67 20.26 10.29
N ARG A 96 -24.45 19.00 9.90
CA ARG A 96 -25.52 18.23 9.23
C ARG A 96 -26.40 17.66 10.34
N PRO A 97 -27.65 18.15 10.51
CA PRO A 97 -28.55 17.55 11.49
C PRO A 97 -28.79 16.11 11.07
N VAL A 98 -28.58 15.19 12.01
CA VAL A 98 -29.02 13.80 11.89
C VAL A 98 -30.54 13.86 11.75
N ARG A 99 -31.04 13.53 10.56
CA ARG A 99 -32.48 13.49 10.30
C ARG A 99 -32.99 12.18 10.87
N SER A 100 -33.76 12.28 11.95
CA SER A 100 -34.49 11.21 12.64
C SER A 100 -35.46 10.48 11.74
#